data_AF-A0AAW4RTT3-F1
#
_entry.id   AF-A0AAW4RTT3-F1
#
_cell.length_a   1.000
_cell.length_b   1.000
_cell.length_c   1.000
_cell.angle_alpha   90.00
_cell.angle_beta   90.00
_cell.angle_gamma   90.00
#
_symmetry.space_group_name_H-M   'P 1'
#
loop_
_entity.id
_entity.type
_entity.pdbx_description
1 polymer ?
#
loop_
_entity_poly.entity_id
_entity_poly.type
_entity_poly.pdbx_seq_one_letter_code
_entity_poly.pdbx_strand_id
1 'polypeptide(L)'
;MTAIMVRLLVIAALAAFVGGLVLGHRWGKSDGSTERTQLSTDLATRTAERDTAQLLAGNAAGTTKSLRDSLTSERQRRLDQQKAAADELSMRSQRITTLERQATALRQKLNNQVIADENCTALRTQPVCAAVADGLWGK
;
A
#
# COMPACT_ATOMS: atom_id res chain seq x y z
N MET A 1 -20.59 72.40 -70.55
CA MET A 1 -19.82 71.22 -70.09
C MET A 1 -20.56 69.98 -70.52
N THR A 2 -20.06 69.38 -71.59
CA THR A 2 -20.79 68.52 -72.52
C THR A 2 -20.76 67.05 -72.10
N ALA A 3 -21.71 66.24 -72.61
CA ALA A 3 -21.92 64.82 -72.30
C ALA A 3 -20.66 63.93 -72.31
N ILE A 4 -19.59 64.37 -72.98
CA ILE A 4 -18.27 63.73 -73.01
C ILE A 4 -17.62 63.72 -71.61
N MET A 5 -17.73 64.80 -70.85
CA MET A 5 -17.15 64.92 -69.51
C MET A 5 -17.84 63.98 -68.51
N VAL A 6 -19.17 63.83 -68.64
CA VAL A 6 -19.95 62.88 -67.83
C VAL A 6 -19.58 61.43 -68.16
N ARG A 7 -19.39 61.10 -69.44
CA ARG A 7 -18.94 59.77 -69.85
C ARG A 7 -17.55 59.42 -69.31
N LEU A 8 -16.62 60.37 -69.32
CA LEU A 8 -15.29 60.17 -68.75
C LEU A 8 -15.32 59.95 -67.23
N LEU A 9 -16.15 60.71 -66.51
CA LEU A 9 -16.35 60.53 -65.07
C LEU A 9 -16.94 59.15 -64.73
N VAL A 10 -17.92 58.69 -65.51
CA VAL A 10 -18.53 57.36 -65.32
C VAL A 10 -17.53 56.24 -65.58
N ILE A 11 -16.70 56.36 -66.63
CA ILE A 11 -15.66 55.37 -66.94
C ILE A 11 -14.59 55.34 -65.84
N ALA A 12 -14.16 56.51 -65.35
CA ALA A 12 -13.19 56.60 -64.25
C ALA A 12 -13.74 56.00 -62.94
N ALA A 13 -15.01 56.26 -62.62
CA ALA A 13 -15.68 55.68 -61.46
C ALA A 13 -15.81 54.15 -61.56
N LEU A 14 -16.17 53.63 -62.74
CA LEU A 14 -16.22 52.19 -62.99
C LEU A 14 -14.83 51.54 -62.90
N ALA A 15 -13.81 52.18 -63.46
CA ALA A 15 -12.43 51.69 -63.38
C ALA A 15 -11.91 51.67 -61.94
N ALA A 16 -12.20 52.70 -61.16
CA ALA A 16 -11.84 52.76 -59.74
C ALA A 16 -12.61 51.72 -58.91
N PHE A 17 -13.90 51.51 -59.20
CA PHE A 17 -14.72 50.51 -58.51
C PHE A 17 -14.25 49.10 -58.79
N VAL A 18 -14.05 48.74 -60.07
CA VAL A 18 -13.54 47.42 -60.48
C VAL A 18 -12.11 47.21 -59.99
N GLY A 19 -11.25 48.23 -60.08
CA GLY A 19 -9.89 48.18 -59.53
C GLY A 19 -9.87 47.97 -58.01
N GLY A 20 -10.71 48.69 -57.28
CA GLY A 20 -10.89 48.52 -55.83
C GLY A 20 -11.42 47.15 -55.44
N LEU A 21 -12.37 46.60 -56.21
CA LEU A 21 -12.93 45.27 -56.00
C LEU A 21 -11.89 44.18 -56.27
N VAL A 22 -11.10 44.28 -57.34
CA VAL A 22 -10.06 43.31 -57.68
C VAL A 22 -8.90 43.36 -56.68
N LEU A 23 -8.48 44.55 -56.25
CA LEU A 23 -7.46 44.70 -55.21
C LEU A 23 -7.94 44.17 -53.86
N GLY A 24 -9.17 44.50 -53.46
CA GLY A 24 -9.80 43.96 -52.26
C GLY A 24 -10.01 42.43 -52.32
N HIS A 25 -10.33 41.88 -53.49
CA HIS A 25 -10.53 40.45 -53.68
C HIS A 25 -9.20 39.67 -53.75
N ARG A 26 -8.09 40.30 -54.20
CA ARG A 26 -6.76 39.68 -54.16
C ARG A 26 -6.16 39.69 -52.76
N TRP A 27 -6.38 40.75 -51.99
CA TRP A 27 -5.91 40.86 -50.60
C TRP A 27 -6.79 40.07 -49.62
N GLY A 28 -8.11 39.98 -49.85
CA GLY A 28 -9.01 39.14 -49.07
C GLY A 28 -8.84 37.63 -49.31
N LYS A 29 -8.08 37.24 -50.36
CA LYS A 29 -7.78 35.84 -50.70
C LYS A 29 -6.39 35.39 -50.26
N SER A 30 -5.48 36.31 -49.87
CA SER A 30 -4.20 35.94 -49.28
C SER A 30 -4.31 35.81 -47.76
N ASP A 31 -4.18 34.56 -47.31
CA ASP A 31 -3.51 34.16 -46.07
C ASP A 31 -4.21 34.22 -44.70
N GLY A 32 -5.54 34.31 -44.65
CA GLY A 32 -6.26 33.91 -43.43
C GLY A 32 -6.49 32.39 -43.32
N SER A 33 -6.61 31.69 -44.46
CA SER A 33 -6.94 30.26 -44.47
C SER A 33 -5.76 29.38 -44.07
N THR A 34 -4.56 29.70 -44.56
CA THR A 34 -3.33 28.96 -44.26
C THR A 34 -3.00 29.06 -42.77
N GLU A 35 -3.11 30.27 -42.20
CA GLU A 35 -2.91 30.52 -40.77
C GLU A 35 -3.99 29.85 -39.92
N ARG A 36 -5.26 29.87 -40.33
CA ARG A 36 -6.33 29.11 -39.65
C ARG A 36 -6.13 27.61 -39.72
N THR A 37 -5.68 27.07 -40.86
CA THR A 37 -5.37 25.64 -40.98
C THR A 37 -4.20 25.28 -40.07
N GLN A 38 -3.14 26.08 -40.05
CA GLN A 38 -1.98 25.86 -39.18
C GLN A 38 -2.35 25.96 -37.71
N LEU A 39 -3.11 26.98 -37.30
CA LEU A 39 -3.63 27.12 -35.95
C LEU A 39 -4.53 25.94 -35.56
N SER A 40 -5.38 25.44 -36.47
CA SER A 40 -6.22 24.27 -36.19
C SER A 40 -5.40 22.99 -36.03
N THR A 41 -4.33 22.84 -36.82
CA THR A 41 -3.39 21.72 -36.69
C THR A 41 -2.62 21.82 -35.38
N ASP A 42 -2.12 23.00 -35.02
CA ASP A 42 -1.42 23.24 -33.75
C ASP A 42 -2.34 23.04 -32.55
N LEU A 43 -3.62 23.39 -32.66
CA LEU A 43 -4.60 23.12 -31.60
C LEU A 43 -4.82 21.61 -31.44
N ALA A 44 -4.98 20.89 -32.56
CA ALA A 44 -5.16 19.43 -32.56
C ALA A 44 -3.95 18.69 -31.97
N THR A 45 -2.72 19.12 -32.29
CA THR A 45 -1.51 18.53 -31.73
C THR A 45 -1.39 18.84 -30.23
N ARG A 46 -1.63 20.08 -29.81
CA ARG A 46 -1.62 20.46 -28.38
C ARG A 46 -2.68 19.73 -27.57
N THR A 47 -3.86 19.47 -28.13
CA THR A 47 -4.89 18.66 -27.46
C THR A 47 -4.44 17.21 -27.31
N ALA A 48 -3.83 16.61 -28.33
CA ALA A 48 -3.29 15.26 -28.25
C ALA A 48 -2.14 15.14 -27.24
N GLU A 49 -1.25 16.14 -27.16
CA GLU A 49 -0.21 16.23 -26.12
C GLU A 49 -0.83 16.33 -24.71
N ARG A 50 -1.93 17.07 -24.55
CA ARG A 50 -2.64 17.16 -23.27
C ARG A 50 -3.31 15.86 -22.87
N ASP A 51 -3.98 15.19 -23.80
CA ASP A 51 -4.66 13.93 -23.54
C ASP A 51 -3.67 12.82 -23.15
N THR A 52 -2.52 12.77 -23.85
CA THR A 52 -1.44 11.84 -23.51
C THR A 52 -0.82 12.14 -22.15
N ALA A 53 -0.58 13.41 -21.82
CA ALA A 53 -0.10 13.80 -20.50
C ALA A 53 -1.11 13.47 -19.38
N GLN A 54 -2.41 13.68 -19.62
CA GLN A 54 -3.47 13.34 -18.67
C GLN A 54 -3.58 11.82 -18.46
N LEU A 55 -3.43 11.02 -19.52
CA LEU A 55 -3.43 9.57 -19.45
C LEU A 55 -2.21 9.04 -18.67
N LEU A 56 -1.02 9.60 -18.91
CA LEU A 56 0.19 9.28 -18.16
C LEU A 56 0.06 9.65 -16.67
N ALA A 57 -0.49 10.83 -16.37
CA ALA A 57 -0.74 11.26 -15.00
C ALA A 57 -1.77 10.36 -14.29
N GLY A 58 -2.84 9.94 -14.99
CA GLY A 58 -3.82 9.00 -14.48
C GLY A 58 -3.21 7.63 -14.15
N ASN A 59 -2.36 7.10 -15.03
CA ASN A 59 -1.65 5.85 -14.79
C ASN A 59 -0.65 5.95 -13.62
N ALA A 60 0.07 7.08 -13.50
CA ALA A 60 0.96 7.34 -12.37
C ALA A 60 0.20 7.46 -11.03
N ALA A 61 -0.97 8.11 -11.04
CA ALA A 61 -1.84 8.19 -9.86
C ALA A 61 -2.41 6.81 -9.47
N GLY A 62 -2.80 5.99 -10.45
CA GLY A 62 -3.28 4.62 -10.21
C GLY A 62 -2.21 3.70 -9.64
N THR A 63 -0.99 3.75 -10.18
CA THR A 63 0.15 2.96 -9.69
C THR A 63 0.58 3.37 -8.28
N THR A 64 0.64 4.67 -7.99
CA THR A 64 0.97 5.17 -6.63
C THR A 64 -0.09 4.80 -5.60
N LYS A 65 -1.38 4.83 -5.97
CA LYS A 65 -2.47 4.33 -5.11
C LYS A 65 -2.32 2.84 -4.82
N SER A 66 -2.13 2.02 -5.86
CA SER A 66 -1.94 0.58 -5.73
C SER A 66 -0.74 0.22 -4.83
N LEU A 67 0.38 0.93 -4.97
CA LEU A 67 1.56 0.76 -4.11
C LEU A 67 1.25 1.11 -2.65
N ARG A 68 0.50 2.18 -2.39
CA ARG A 68 0.10 2.57 -1.03
C ARG A 68 -0.83 1.53 -0.40
N ASP A 69 -1.79 1.03 -1.16
CA ASP A 69 -2.71 0.00 -0.68
C ASP A 69 -1.96 -1.31 -0.39
N SER A 70 -1.02 -1.70 -1.27
CA SER A 70 -0.13 -2.84 -1.07
C SER A 70 0.74 -2.69 0.19
N LEU A 71 1.39 -1.54 0.38
CA LEU A 71 2.20 -1.26 1.58
C LEU A 71 1.37 -1.29 2.87
N THR A 72 0.14 -0.77 2.82
CA THR A 72 -0.77 -0.81 3.96
C THR A 72 -1.17 -2.25 4.29
N SER A 73 -1.48 -3.05 3.27
CA SER A 73 -1.81 -4.46 3.44
C SER A 73 -0.64 -5.29 3.99
N GLU A 74 0.58 -5.02 3.52
CA GLU A 74 1.79 -5.71 3.97
C GLU A 74 2.12 -5.33 5.41
N ARG A 75 1.99 -4.03 5.76
CA ARG A 75 2.15 -3.58 7.15
C ARG A 75 1.17 -4.28 8.08
N GLN A 76 -0.10 -4.40 7.69
CA GLN A 76 -1.10 -5.10 8.49
C GLN A 76 -0.74 -6.58 8.68
N ARG A 77 -0.35 -7.28 7.61
CA ARG A 77 0.10 -8.67 7.69
C ARG A 77 1.28 -8.85 8.64
N ARG A 78 2.25 -7.93 8.64
CA ARG A 78 3.40 -7.99 9.56
C ARG A 78 2.98 -7.79 11.01
N LEU A 79 2.05 -6.87 11.28
CA LEU A 79 1.49 -6.66 12.62
C LEU A 79 0.76 -7.91 13.11
N ASP A 80 -0.04 -8.53 12.25
CA ASP A 80 -0.78 -9.75 12.59
C ASP A 80 0.18 -10.93 12.86
N GLN A 81 1.24 -11.07 12.05
CA GLN A 81 2.29 -12.07 12.27
C GLN A 81 3.04 -11.85 13.59
N GLN A 82 3.39 -10.60 13.92
CA GLN A 82 4.04 -10.26 15.19
C GLN A 82 3.15 -10.59 16.38
N LYS A 83 1.86 -10.29 16.29
CA LYS A 83 0.89 -10.62 17.32
C LYS A 83 0.77 -12.12 17.53
N ALA A 84 0.62 -12.89 16.45
CA ALA A 84 0.56 -14.34 16.53
C ALA A 84 1.84 -14.95 17.15
N ALA A 85 3.02 -14.43 16.79
CA ALA A 85 4.27 -14.85 17.38
C ALA A 85 4.37 -14.52 18.89
N ALA A 86 3.89 -13.34 19.31
CA ALA A 86 3.85 -12.96 20.71
C ALA A 86 2.89 -13.84 21.52
N ASP A 87 1.72 -14.15 20.97
CA ASP A 87 0.74 -15.05 21.60
C ASP A 87 1.30 -16.48 21.73
N GLU A 88 2.01 -16.97 20.71
CA GLU A 88 2.68 -18.27 20.78
C GLU A 88 3.77 -18.30 21.87
N LEU A 89 4.60 -17.27 21.96
CA LEU A 89 5.63 -17.16 23.00
C LEU A 89 5.01 -17.12 24.40
N SER A 90 3.90 -16.40 24.57
CA SER A 90 3.15 -16.35 25.84
C SER A 90 2.63 -17.73 26.23
N MET A 91 2.01 -18.47 25.31
CA MET A 91 1.54 -19.84 25.56
C MET A 91 2.69 -20.79 25.94
N ARG A 92 3.82 -20.71 25.23
CA ARG A 92 5.02 -21.51 25.53
C ARG A 92 5.56 -21.18 26.92
N SER A 93 5.61 -19.90 27.31
CA SER A 93 6.04 -19.46 28.65
C SER A 93 5.13 -20.01 29.76
N GLN A 94 3.81 -19.96 29.58
CA GLN A 94 2.85 -20.53 30.53
C GLN A 94 3.02 -22.04 30.68
N ARG A 95 3.26 -22.75 29.57
CA ARG A 95 3.52 -24.19 29.57
C ARG A 95 4.81 -24.52 30.32
N ILE A 96 5.89 -23.77 30.10
CA ILE A 96 7.16 -23.93 30.84
C ILE A 96 6.93 -23.74 32.33
N THR A 97 6.27 -22.65 32.72
CA THR A 97 5.97 -22.36 34.13
C THR A 97 5.17 -23.50 34.79
N THR A 98 4.22 -24.08 34.06
CA THR A 98 3.42 -25.21 34.54
C THR A 98 4.28 -26.46 34.71
N LEU A 99 5.14 -26.77 33.74
CA LEU A 99 6.07 -27.89 33.81
C LEU A 99 7.09 -27.73 34.94
N GLU A 100 7.59 -26.52 35.19
CA GLU A 100 8.48 -26.23 36.32
C GLU A 100 7.82 -26.46 37.68
N ARG A 101 6.56 -26.05 37.83
CA ARG A 101 5.77 -26.34 39.04
C ARG A 101 5.57 -27.84 39.23
N GLN A 102 5.23 -28.57 38.16
CA GLN A 102 5.08 -30.02 38.20
C GLN A 102 6.40 -30.73 38.55
N ALA A 103 7.52 -30.30 37.96
CA ALA A 103 8.84 -30.85 38.26
C ALA A 103 9.26 -30.58 39.71
N THR A 104 8.95 -29.39 40.24
CA THR A 104 9.23 -29.05 41.64
C THR A 104 8.38 -29.88 42.60
N ALA A 105 7.09 -30.05 42.31
CA ALA A 105 6.20 -30.91 43.10
C ALA A 105 6.66 -32.37 43.09
N LEU A 106 7.10 -32.88 41.93
CA LEU A 106 7.65 -34.23 41.82
C LEU A 106 8.94 -34.39 42.63
N ARG A 107 9.86 -33.42 42.56
CA ARG A 107 11.09 -33.42 43.37
C ARG A 107 10.79 -33.43 44.87
N GLN A 108 9.84 -32.62 45.33
CA GLN A 108 9.42 -32.61 46.73
C GLN A 108 8.83 -33.96 47.15
N LYS A 109 7.96 -34.55 46.31
CA LYS A 109 7.37 -35.86 46.57
C LYS A 109 8.44 -36.95 46.68
N LEU A 110 9.39 -36.99 45.75
CA LEU A 110 10.51 -37.94 45.77
C LEU A 110 11.39 -37.75 46.98
N ASN A 111 11.73 -36.49 47.34
CA ASN A 111 12.55 -36.22 48.52
C ASN A 111 11.85 -36.70 49.81
N ASN A 112 10.54 -36.46 49.93
CA ASN A 112 9.76 -36.95 51.07
C ASN A 112 9.72 -38.48 51.12
N GLN A 113 9.67 -39.17 49.97
CA GLN A 113 9.73 -40.63 49.90
C GLN A 113 11.10 -41.16 50.32
N VAL A 114 12.19 -40.58 49.80
CA VAL A 114 13.56 -40.95 50.19
C VAL A 114 13.76 -40.76 51.69
N ILE A 115 13.34 -39.62 52.26
CA ILE A 115 13.42 -39.36 53.69
C ILE A 115 12.60 -40.38 54.49
N ALA A 116 11.41 -40.76 54.01
CA ALA A 116 10.56 -41.75 54.69
C ALA A 116 11.19 -43.16 54.67
N ASP A 117 11.82 -43.53 53.56
CA ASP A 117 12.54 -44.79 53.36
C ASP A 117 13.81 -44.85 54.21
N GLU A 118 14.63 -43.78 54.22
CA GLU A 118 15.85 -43.67 55.05
C GLU A 118 15.53 -43.71 56.54
N ASN A 119 14.41 -43.13 56.97
CA ASN A 119 13.98 -43.19 58.37
C ASN A 119 13.36 -44.53 58.76
N CYS A 120 13.26 -45.49 57.82
CA CYS A 120 12.63 -46.81 57.98
C CYS A 120 11.25 -46.71 58.67
N THR A 121 10.54 -45.60 58.44
CA THR A 121 9.38 -45.20 59.25
C THR A 121 8.31 -46.28 59.24
N ALA A 122 8.08 -46.91 58.08
CA ALA A 122 7.14 -48.01 57.91
C ALA A 122 7.53 -49.25 58.73
N LEU A 123 8.81 -49.61 58.83
CA LEU A 123 9.27 -50.70 59.70
C LEU A 123 9.19 -50.34 61.18
N ARG A 124 9.43 -49.07 61.53
CA ARG A 124 9.39 -48.56 62.90
C ARG A 124 7.97 -48.52 63.48
N THR A 125 6.97 -48.31 62.62
CA THR A 125 5.55 -48.26 63.01
C THR A 125 4.82 -49.60 62.87
N GLN A 126 5.44 -50.63 62.28
CA GLN A 126 4.87 -51.98 62.25
C GLN A 126 5.00 -52.62 63.63
N PRO A 127 3.95 -53.29 64.15
CA PRO A 127 4.05 -54.00 65.42
C PRO A 127 4.92 -55.25 65.24
N VAL A 128 6.22 -55.11 65.47
CA VAL A 128 7.15 -56.24 65.59
C VAL A 128 7.12 -56.77 67.01
N CYS A 129 7.14 -58.10 67.17
CA CYS A 129 7.28 -58.76 68.48
C CYS A 129 8.51 -58.21 69.22
N ALA A 130 8.38 -57.94 70.52
CA ALA A 130 9.40 -57.26 71.33
C ALA A 130 10.82 -57.85 71.20
N ALA A 131 10.94 -59.18 71.08
CA ALA A 131 12.23 -59.86 70.90
C ALA A 131 12.94 -59.54 69.56
N VAL A 132 12.17 -59.24 68.51
CA VAL A 132 12.70 -58.85 67.19
C VAL A 132 13.04 -57.36 67.16
N ALA A 133 12.32 -56.54 67.92
CA ALA A 133 12.60 -55.12 68.06
C ALA A 133 13.95 -54.86 68.75
N ASP A 134 14.28 -55.61 69.80
CA ASP A 134 15.60 -55.51 70.48
C ASP A 134 16.76 -55.97 69.56
N GLY A 135 16.54 -56.91 68.64
CA GLY A 135 17.58 -57.36 67.70
C GLY A 135 17.80 -56.42 66.50
N LEU A 136 16.76 -55.70 66.07
CA LEU A 136 16.82 -54.78 64.92
C LEU A 136 17.15 -53.33 65.31
N TRP A 137 16.76 -52.90 66.52
CA TRP A 137 16.83 -51.51 66.95
C TRP A 137 17.52 -51.33 68.32
N GLY A 138 17.92 -52.43 68.97
CA GLY A 138 18.53 -52.43 70.29
C GLY A 138 20.03 -52.15 70.27
N LYS A 139 20.31 -50.86 70.41
CA LYS A 139 21.59 -50.15 70.60
C LYS A 139 22.48 -49.95 69.37
#